data_AF-A0A9R1LTB0-F1
#
_entry.id   AF-A0A9R1LTB0-F1
#
_cell.length_a   1.000
_cell.length_b   1.000
_cell.length_c   1.000
_cell.angle_alpha   90.00
_cell.angle_beta   90.00
_cell.angle_gamma   90.00
#
_symmetry.space_group_name_H-M   'P 1'
#
loop_
_entity.id
_entity.type
_entity.pdbx_description
1 polymer ?
#
loop_
_entity_poly.entity_id
_entity_poly.type
_entity_poly.pdbx_seq_one_letter_code
_entity_poly.pdbx_strand_id
1 'polypeptide(L)'
;MTRDNLRKRHIIKPLDCVYCLEQESCSHLFFECIVAKHLRAHIEEYFSSQIGSCFESVARFWIATKKCSVLNTVSSAVLGCPWKYRNAMIFSNTSWISISQVLRLIRNMVRNWAILSSESDKDKLMSFVETLTRSLQKPLAITCG
;
A
#
# COMPACT_ATOMS: atom_id res chain seq x y z
N MET A 1 1.36 -11.28 7.74
CA MET A 1 1.95 -12.60 7.44
C MET A 1 1.18 -13.13 6.24
N THR A 2 1.79 -13.36 5.08
CA THR A 2 1.10 -13.83 3.86
C THR A 2 0.65 -15.30 3.97
N ARG A 3 -0.21 -15.81 3.09
CA ARG A 3 -0.73 -17.19 3.19
C ARG A 3 0.35 -18.26 3.17
N ASP A 4 1.34 -18.11 2.30
CA ASP A 4 2.52 -18.96 2.23
C ASP A 4 3.33 -18.94 3.54
N ASN A 5 3.49 -17.76 4.15
CA ASN A 5 4.14 -17.61 5.47
C ASN A 5 3.30 -18.21 6.62
N LEU A 6 1.97 -18.12 6.56
CA LEU A 6 1.08 -18.75 7.53
C LEU A 6 1.15 -20.27 7.46
N ARG A 7 1.13 -20.82 6.24
CA ARG A 7 1.24 -22.26 5.99
C ARG A 7 2.56 -22.84 6.51
N LYS A 8 3.68 -22.13 6.29
CA LYS A 8 5.00 -22.51 6.86
C LYS A 8 4.99 -22.60 8.38
N ARG A 9 4.07 -21.91 9.05
CA ARG A 9 3.89 -21.90 10.51
C ARG A 9 2.74 -22.80 10.98
N HIS A 10 2.22 -23.66 10.10
CA HIS A 10 1.08 -24.55 10.38
C HIS A 10 -0.22 -23.82 10.78
N ILE A 11 -0.36 -22.53 10.42
CA ILE A 11 -1.59 -21.77 10.62
C ILE A 11 -2.45 -21.93 9.37
N ILE A 12 -3.42 -22.85 9.43
CA ILE A 12 -4.27 -23.19 8.29
C ILE A 12 -5.36 -22.14 8.10
N LYS A 13 -5.37 -21.53 6.91
CA LYS A 13 -6.39 -20.59 6.44
C LYS A 13 -6.61 -20.78 4.93
N PRO A 14 -7.72 -20.31 4.35
CA PRO A 14 -7.95 -20.37 2.89
C PRO A 14 -6.77 -19.77 2.12
N LEU A 15 -6.41 -20.33 0.96
CA LEU A 15 -5.23 -19.89 0.19
C LEU A 15 -5.48 -18.60 -0.61
N ASP A 16 -6.75 -18.25 -0.79
CA ASP A 16 -7.13 -17.12 -1.61
C ASP A 16 -6.85 -15.79 -0.91
N CYS A 17 -6.49 -14.81 -1.74
CA CYS A 17 -6.33 -13.43 -1.37
C CYS A 17 -7.70 -12.86 -1.03
N VAL A 18 -7.82 -12.31 0.18
CA VAL A 18 -9.05 -11.69 0.67
C VAL A 18 -9.46 -10.44 -0.10
N TYR A 19 -8.61 -9.92 -0.99
CA TYR A 19 -8.90 -8.75 -1.83
C TYR A 19 -9.44 -9.10 -3.20
N CYS A 20 -8.96 -10.17 -3.83
CA CYS A 20 -9.24 -10.48 -5.23
C CYS A 20 -9.53 -11.95 -5.52
N LEU A 21 -9.53 -12.81 -4.49
CA LEU A 21 -9.80 -14.25 -4.57
C LEU A 21 -8.80 -15.07 -5.41
N GLU A 22 -7.73 -14.47 -5.94
CA GLU A 22 -6.61 -15.19 -6.53
C GLU A 22 -5.73 -15.85 -5.47
N GLN A 23 -4.89 -16.81 -5.86
CA GLN A 23 -3.97 -17.49 -4.94
C GLN A 23 -2.97 -16.50 -4.32
N GLU A 24 -2.99 -16.36 -2.99
CA GLU A 24 -2.12 -15.40 -2.32
C GLU A 24 -0.72 -15.97 -2.04
N SER A 25 0.29 -15.26 -2.53
CA SER A 25 1.70 -15.38 -2.16
C SER A 25 2.23 -14.06 -1.60
N CYS A 26 3.48 -14.04 -1.15
CA CYS A 26 4.17 -12.80 -0.81
C CYS A 26 4.18 -11.82 -2.01
N SER A 27 4.69 -12.26 -3.16
CA SER A 27 4.75 -11.43 -4.38
C SER A 27 3.37 -10.96 -4.81
N HIS A 28 2.37 -11.83 -4.73
CA HIS A 28 1.00 -11.47 -5.08
C HIS A 28 0.48 -10.33 -4.19
N LEU A 29 0.56 -10.47 -2.87
CA LEU A 29 0.01 -9.47 -1.95
C LEU A 29 0.64 -8.09 -2.11
N PHE A 30 1.95 -8.03 -2.41
CA PHE A 30 2.68 -6.77 -2.50
C PHE A 30 2.70 -6.15 -3.90
N PHE A 31 2.56 -6.93 -4.98
CA PHE A 31 2.78 -6.43 -6.34
C PHE A 31 1.76 -6.87 -7.40
N GLU A 32 1.17 -8.06 -7.27
CA GLU A 32 0.33 -8.62 -8.34
C GLU A 32 -1.17 -8.45 -8.07
N CYS A 33 -1.56 -8.42 -6.80
CA CYS A 33 -2.91 -8.19 -6.34
C CYS A 33 -3.46 -6.89 -6.94
N ILE A 34 -4.71 -6.92 -7.41
CA ILE A 34 -5.34 -5.74 -8.03
C ILE A 34 -5.37 -4.52 -7.08
N VAL A 35 -5.56 -4.75 -5.78
CA VAL A 35 -5.49 -3.68 -4.76
C VAL A 35 -4.07 -3.12 -4.67
N ALA A 36 -3.03 -3.97 -4.67
CA ALA A 36 -1.65 -3.52 -4.63
C ALA A 36 -1.28 -2.70 -5.88
N LYS A 37 -1.67 -3.16 -7.07
CA LYS A 37 -1.48 -2.45 -8.34
C LYS A 37 -2.15 -1.08 -8.33
N HIS A 38 -3.39 -1.01 -7.87
CA HIS A 38 -4.13 0.25 -7.78
C HIS A 38 -3.48 1.23 -6.79
N LEU A 39 -3.05 0.76 -5.63
CA LEU A 39 -2.37 1.61 -4.64
C LEU A 39 -1.01 2.09 -5.14
N ARG A 40 -0.28 1.25 -5.87
CA ARG A 40 0.99 1.64 -6.50
C ARG A 40 0.78 2.72 -7.56
N ALA A 41 -0.29 2.66 -8.35
CA ALA A 41 -0.59 3.67 -9.37
C ALA A 41 -0.66 5.09 -8.78
N HIS A 42 -1.22 5.26 -7.56
CA HIS A 42 -1.20 6.56 -6.88
C HIS A 42 0.22 7.07 -6.57
N ILE A 43 1.16 6.18 -6.27
CA ILE A 43 2.57 6.57 -6.05
C ILE A 43 3.20 6.96 -7.38
N GLU A 44 3.03 6.12 -8.41
CA GLU A 44 3.64 6.33 -9.73
C GLU A 44 3.15 7.63 -10.37
N GLU A 45 1.87 7.94 -10.23
CA GLU A 45 1.27 9.22 -10.64
C GLU A 45 1.88 10.40 -9.89
N TYR A 46 1.93 10.34 -8.55
CA TYR A 46 2.42 11.47 -7.74
C TYR A 46 3.91 11.74 -7.92
N PHE A 47 4.74 10.71 -7.96
CA PHE A 47 6.20 10.86 -8.09
C PHE A 47 6.68 10.90 -9.53
N SER A 48 5.79 10.70 -10.51
CA SER A 48 6.14 10.58 -11.95
C SER A 48 7.28 9.59 -12.18
N SER A 49 7.28 8.49 -11.42
CA SER A 49 8.39 7.52 -11.38
C SER A 49 7.84 6.10 -11.29
N GLN A 50 8.40 5.21 -12.11
CA GLN A 50 8.07 3.80 -12.10
C GLN A 50 8.75 3.13 -10.90
N ILE A 51 7.95 2.76 -9.90
CA ILE A 51 8.45 2.13 -8.68
C ILE A 51 8.80 0.65 -8.93
N GLY A 52 8.08 0.03 -9.87
CA GLY A 52 8.27 -1.35 -10.30
C GLY A 52 7.37 -2.36 -9.58
N SER A 53 7.45 -3.62 -10.00
CA SER A 53 6.52 -4.70 -9.64
C SER A 53 7.18 -5.83 -8.85
N CYS A 54 8.34 -5.60 -8.25
CA CYS A 54 9.04 -6.59 -7.44
C CYS A 54 9.85 -5.93 -6.34
N PHE A 55 10.34 -6.75 -5.40
CA PHE A 55 11.11 -6.27 -4.25
C PHE A 55 12.40 -5.56 -4.67
N GLU A 56 13.11 -6.07 -5.67
CA GLU A 56 14.36 -5.50 -6.17
C GLU A 56 14.13 -4.10 -6.76
N SER A 57 13.02 -3.91 -7.46
CA SER A 57 12.66 -2.62 -8.06
C SER A 57 12.37 -1.55 -7.01
N VAL A 58 11.77 -1.93 -5.87
CA VAL A 58 11.54 -1.01 -4.74
C VAL A 58 12.84 -0.79 -3.96
N ALA A 59 13.60 -1.85 -3.72
CA ALA A 59 14.81 -1.82 -2.89
C ALA A 59 15.88 -0.87 -3.42
N ARG A 60 15.97 -0.65 -4.73
CA ARG A 60 16.91 0.32 -5.32
C ARG A 60 16.73 1.74 -4.76
N PHE A 61 15.50 2.14 -4.44
CA PHE A 61 15.20 3.45 -3.86
C PHE A 61 15.55 3.50 -2.37
N TRP A 62 15.38 2.37 -1.68
CA TRP A 62 15.75 2.23 -0.27
C TRP A 62 17.26 2.34 -0.09
N ILE A 63 18.07 1.82 -1.00
CA ILE A 63 19.54 1.99 -0.96
C ILE A 63 19.90 3.48 -1.14
N ALA A 64 19.16 4.23 -1.95
CA ALA A 64 19.33 5.67 -2.17
C ALA A 64 18.64 6.55 -1.09
N THR A 65 18.63 6.11 0.18
CA THR A 65 17.84 6.68 1.30
C THR A 65 17.76 8.21 1.33
N LYS A 66 18.89 8.91 1.28
CA LYS A 66 18.92 10.38 1.39
C LYS A 66 18.27 11.11 0.20
N LYS A 67 18.33 10.53 -1.00
CA LYS A 67 17.75 11.15 -2.22
C LYS A 67 16.28 10.79 -2.40
N CYS A 68 15.85 9.68 -1.81
CA CYS A 68 14.51 9.11 -2.00
C CYS A 68 13.71 9.00 -0.70
N SER A 69 14.04 9.79 0.33
CA SER A 69 13.42 9.70 1.66
C SER A 69 11.88 9.74 1.60
N VAL A 70 11.31 10.75 0.93
CA VAL A 70 9.85 10.90 0.75
C VAL A 70 9.24 9.68 0.05
N LEU A 71 9.87 9.24 -1.06
CA LEU A 71 9.40 8.09 -1.82
C LEU A 71 9.48 6.79 -1.00
N ASN A 72 10.54 6.64 -0.21
CA ASN A 72 10.75 5.48 0.65
C ASN A 72 9.71 5.44 1.77
N THR A 73 9.37 6.58 2.37
CA THR A 73 8.29 6.69 3.36
C THR A 73 6.94 6.31 2.75
N VAL A 74 6.60 6.86 1.58
CA VAL A 74 5.32 6.57 0.91
C VAL A 74 5.24 5.12 0.45
N SER A 75 6.27 4.60 -0.22
CA SER A 75 6.31 3.20 -0.68
C SER A 75 6.24 2.21 0.47
N SER A 76 6.90 2.49 1.61
CA SER A 76 6.80 1.68 2.82
C SER A 76 5.36 1.65 3.37
N ALA A 77 4.67 2.79 3.38
CA ALA A 77 3.27 2.86 3.80
C ALA A 77 2.35 2.09 2.85
N VAL A 78 2.56 2.21 1.53
CA VAL A 78 1.75 1.53 0.51
C VAL A 78 1.98 0.02 0.48
N LEU A 79 3.18 -0.46 0.76
CA LEU A 79 3.44 -1.90 0.91
C LEU A 79 2.87 -2.43 2.25
N GLY A 80 3.08 -1.68 3.33
CA GLY A 80 2.74 -2.13 4.68
C GLY A 80 1.25 -2.10 5.01
N CYS A 81 0.51 -1.07 4.57
CA CYS A 81 -0.90 -0.89 4.94
C CYS A 81 -1.84 -1.99 4.40
N PRO A 82 -1.75 -2.42 3.11
CA PRO A 82 -2.54 -3.54 2.61
C PRO A 82 -2.25 -4.81 3.39
N TRP A 83 -0.98 -5.13 3.60
CA TRP A 83 -0.59 -6.28 4.40
C TRP A 83 -1.15 -6.23 5.83
N LYS A 84 -1.12 -5.06 6.48
CA LYS A 84 -1.65 -4.86 7.83
C LYS A 84 -3.17 -5.04 7.86
N TYR A 85 -3.88 -4.41 6.93
CA TYR A 85 -5.33 -4.48 6.83
C TYR A 85 -5.79 -5.90 6.52
N ARG A 86 -5.13 -6.57 5.57
CA ARG A 86 -5.33 -7.98 5.25
C ARG A 86 -5.20 -8.89 6.47
N ASN A 87 -4.20 -8.68 7.31
CA ASN A 87 -4.07 -9.47 8.54
C ASN A 87 -5.21 -9.19 9.52
N ALA A 88 -5.66 -7.94 9.64
CA ALA A 88 -6.82 -7.60 10.48
C ALA A 88 -8.11 -8.29 10.00
N MET A 89 -8.31 -8.43 8.69
CA MET A 89 -9.46 -9.19 8.15
C MET A 89 -9.40 -10.68 8.53
N ILE A 90 -8.20 -11.26 8.60
CA ILE A 90 -8.02 -12.70 8.88
C ILE A 90 -8.03 -13.03 10.37
N PHE A 91 -7.55 -12.12 11.22
CA PHE A 91 -7.34 -12.38 12.65
C PHE A 91 -8.23 -11.54 13.58
N SER A 92 -8.86 -10.49 13.07
CA SER A 92 -9.59 -9.51 13.89
C SER A 92 -10.99 -9.19 13.33
N ASN A 93 -11.53 -10.08 12.50
CA ASN A 93 -12.88 -9.99 11.92
C ASN A 93 -13.20 -8.63 11.27
N THR A 94 -12.19 -7.97 10.70
CA THR A 94 -12.38 -6.70 10.00
C THR A 94 -13.03 -6.95 8.64
N SER A 95 -14.08 -6.20 8.31
CA SER A 95 -14.79 -6.34 7.04
C SER A 95 -14.18 -5.51 5.90
N TRP A 96 -13.95 -6.17 4.75
CA TRP A 96 -13.64 -5.50 3.49
C TRP A 96 -14.89 -4.85 2.90
N ILE A 97 -14.85 -3.53 2.71
CA ILE A 97 -15.91 -2.78 2.04
C ILE A 97 -15.39 -2.17 0.75
N SER A 98 -14.23 -1.50 0.82
CA SER A 98 -13.61 -0.88 -0.35
C SER A 98 -12.15 -0.55 -0.12
N ILE A 99 -11.43 -0.34 -1.23
CA ILE A 99 -10.04 0.14 -1.23
C ILE A 99 -9.84 1.45 -0.46
N SER A 100 -10.88 2.27 -0.34
CA SER A 100 -10.88 3.50 0.45
C SER A 100 -10.48 3.28 1.91
N GLN A 101 -10.76 2.10 2.49
CA GLN A 101 -10.30 1.77 3.83
C GLN A 101 -8.76 1.68 3.91
N VAL A 102 -8.11 1.10 2.91
CA VAL A 102 -6.65 0.98 2.83
C VAL A 102 -6.01 2.32 2.49
N LEU A 103 -6.60 3.08 1.57
CA LEU A 103 -6.15 4.44 1.24
C LEU A 103 -6.17 5.36 2.46
N ARG A 104 -7.21 5.28 3.31
CA ARG A 104 -7.26 6.03 4.58
C ARG A 104 -6.15 5.62 5.54
N LEU A 105 -5.82 4.32 5.61
CA LEU A 105 -4.71 3.84 6.43
C LEU A 105 -3.37 4.36 5.93
N ILE A 106 -3.12 4.32 4.62
CA ILE A 106 -1.90 4.87 4.01
C ILE A 106 -1.79 6.36 4.31
N ARG A 107 -2.84 7.12 4.01
CA ARG A 107 -2.90 8.56 4.27
C ARG A 107 -2.59 8.88 5.74
N ASN A 108 -3.20 8.17 6.67
CA ASN A 108 -2.99 8.41 8.10
C ASN A 108 -1.56 8.00 8.53
N MET A 109 -1.03 6.89 8.01
CA MET A 109 0.33 6.44 8.31
C MET A 109 1.38 7.42 7.79
N VAL A 110 1.25 7.89 6.54
CA VAL A 110 2.15 8.91 5.96
C VAL A 110 2.08 10.22 6.75
N ARG A 111 0.87 10.70 7.09
CA ARG A 111 0.70 11.89 7.93
C ARG A 111 1.41 11.74 9.28
N ASN A 112 1.26 10.59 9.93
CA ASN A 112 1.88 10.33 11.22
C ASN A 112 3.41 10.20 11.12
N TRP A 113 3.93 9.70 9.99
CA TRP A 113 5.38 9.61 9.76
C TRP A 113 6.02 10.92 9.29
N ALA A 114 5.24 11.86 8.78
CA ALA A 114 5.75 13.16 8.35
C ALA A 114 6.41 13.96 9.48
N ILE A 115 5.99 13.74 10.74
CA ILE A 115 6.61 14.39 11.92
C ILE A 115 8.06 13.93 12.17
N LEU A 116 8.45 12.78 11.62
CA LEU A 116 9.78 12.19 11.77
C LEU A 116 10.73 12.60 10.62
N SER A 117 10.23 13.39 9.67
CA SER A 117 10.95 13.77 8.45
C SER A 117 11.57 15.16 8.59
N SER A 118 12.53 15.48 7.71
CA SER A 118 13.03 16.84 7.58
C SER A 118 11.89 17.80 7.16
N GLU A 119 12.02 19.10 7.42
CA GLU A 119 10.95 20.06 7.11
C GLU A 119 10.60 20.06 5.60
N SER A 120 11.61 19.96 4.73
CA SER A 120 11.41 19.89 3.27
C SER A 120 10.75 18.59 2.82
N ASP A 121 11.04 17.47 3.48
CA ASP A 121 10.39 16.18 3.18
C ASP A 121 8.96 16.15 3.71
N LYS A 122 8.71 16.74 4.89
CA LYS A 122 7.39 16.85 5.51
C LYS A 122 6.41 17.57 4.60
N ASP A 123 6.79 18.68 3.97
CA ASP A 123 5.93 19.38 3.01
C ASP A 123 5.52 18.48 1.83
N LYS A 124 6.47 17.73 1.27
CA LYS A 124 6.20 16.78 0.18
C LYS A 124 5.33 15.61 0.63
N LEU A 125 5.51 15.10 1.85
CA LEU A 125 4.66 14.04 2.41
C LEU A 125 3.23 14.55 2.64
N MET A 126 3.07 15.79 3.11
CA MET A 126 1.76 16.41 3.32
C MET A 126 1.04 16.68 2.00
N SER A 127 1.76 17.11 0.95
CA SER A 127 1.19 17.24 -0.40
C SER A 127 0.72 15.89 -0.98
N PHE A 128 1.44 14.79 -0.71
CA PHE A 128 0.97 13.45 -1.05
C PHE A 128 -0.30 13.06 -0.27
N VAL A 129 -0.34 13.36 1.04
CA VAL A 129 -1.52 13.15 1.90
C VAL A 129 -2.75 13.90 1.38
N GLU A 130 -2.58 15.13 0.90
CA GLU A 130 -3.66 15.89 0.27
C GLU A 130 -4.12 15.26 -1.04
N THR A 131 -3.17 14.82 -1.89
CA THR A 131 -3.48 14.12 -3.15
C THR A 131 -4.32 12.87 -2.90
N LEU A 132 -3.94 12.04 -1.92
CA LEU A 132 -4.75 10.89 -1.49
C LEU A 132 -6.12 11.31 -0.94
N THR A 133 -6.20 12.44 -0.22
CA THR A 133 -7.46 12.95 0.32
C THR A 133 -8.42 13.35 -0.79
N ARG A 134 -7.93 14.05 -1.82
CA ARG A 134 -8.74 14.39 -3.01
C ARG A 134 -9.21 13.13 -3.73
N SER A 135 -8.35 12.12 -3.87
CA SER A 135 -8.74 10.83 -4.46
C SER A 135 -9.84 10.13 -3.69
N LEU A 136 -9.82 10.21 -2.35
CA LEU A 136 -10.84 9.62 -1.47
C LEU A 136 -12.20 10.35 -1.52
N GLN A 137 -12.23 11.59 -1.99
CA GLN A 137 -13.44 12.41 -2.10
C GLN A 137 -14.12 12.28 -3.47
N LYS A 138 -13.40 11.79 -4.48
CA LYS A 138 -14.00 11.54 -5.80
C LYS A 138 -15.09 10.47 -5.65
N PRO A 139 -16.33 10.71 -6.13
CA PRO A 139 -17.34 9.67 -6.22
C PRO A 139 -16.78 8.47 -6.99
N LEU A 140 -17.22 7.25 -6.65
CA LEU A 140 -16.93 6.10 -7.49
C LEU A 140 -17.46 6.42 -8.89
N ALA A 141 -16.55 6.67 -9.84
CA ALA A 141 -16.91 6.87 -11.22
C ALA A 141 -17.43 5.52 -11.72
N ILE A 142 -18.75 5.35 -11.67
CA ILE A 142 -19.42 4.28 -12.37
C ILE A 142 -19.33 4.68 -13.84
N THR A 143 -18.28 4.24 -14.52
CA THR A 143 -18.29 4.23 -15.98
C THR A 143 -19.31 3.18 -16.37
N CYS A 144 -20.55 3.62 -16.62
CA CYS A 144 -21.52 2.82 -17.33
C CYS A 144 -20.89 2.49 -18.69
N GLY A 145 -20.60 1.22 -18.90
CA GLY A 145 -20.18 0.69 -20.21
C GLY A 145 -21.32 0.68 -21.20
#